data_AF-A0A959AVE9-F1
#
_entry.id   AF-A0A959AVE9-F1
#
_cell.length_a   1.000
_cell.length_b   1.000
_cell.length_c   1.000
_cell.angle_alpha   90.00
_cell.angle_beta   90.00
_cell.angle_gamma   90.00
#
_symmetry.space_group_name_H-M   'P 1'
#
loop_
_entity.id
_entity.type
_entity.pdbx_description
1 polymer ?
#
loop_
_entity_poly.entity_id
_entity_poly.type
_entity_poly.pdbx_seq_one_letter_code
_entity_poly.pdbx_strand_id
1 'polypeptide(L)'
;MKNGTIAFTFLLVAFLLAACAQGAPEEASTAAASTVATKGQSAVKDDASAQNILNVAIGSKDHSTLVAGVQAAGLEDVLVNAGPLTVFAPNNAAFEKLPEGVLDELLKPENKQKLARIIKYHASPGSYNVDMLKDGMNLYMATGHYVKVERNGDEIKVGGAKILGTVKASNGIVHVVDAVLLPPD
;
A
#
# COMPACT_ATOMS: atom_id res chain seq x y z
N MET A 1 -19.37 -63.62 11.50
CA MET A 1 -19.83 -64.65 10.55
C MET A 1 -20.76 -64.00 9.54
N LYS A 2 -20.45 -64.13 8.23
CA LYS A 2 -21.30 -63.94 7.04
C LYS A 2 -21.66 -62.49 6.67
N ASN A 3 -21.09 -61.85 5.64
CA ASN A 3 -20.90 -62.13 4.18
C ASN A 3 -22.06 -61.57 3.32
N GLY A 4 -21.70 -60.85 2.24
CA GLY A 4 -22.59 -60.48 1.13
C GLY A 4 -22.07 -59.25 0.35
N THR A 5 -21.00 -59.37 -0.45
CA THR A 5 -21.00 -59.78 -1.88
C THR A 5 -21.58 -58.71 -2.81
N ILE A 6 -20.72 -57.89 -3.43
CA ILE A 6 -20.98 -57.35 -4.78
C ILE A 6 -19.71 -57.54 -5.60
N ALA A 7 -19.83 -58.46 -6.54
CA ALA A 7 -18.88 -58.77 -7.58
C ALA A 7 -18.97 -57.72 -8.69
N PHE A 8 -17.84 -57.15 -9.09
CA PHE A 8 -17.69 -56.56 -10.42
C PHE A 8 -16.37 -57.03 -11.02
N THR A 9 -16.48 -58.23 -11.59
CA THR A 9 -15.82 -58.74 -12.79
C THR A 9 -14.56 -58.01 -13.26
N PHE A 10 -13.43 -58.65 -12.98
CA PHE A 10 -12.18 -58.60 -13.73
C PHE A 10 -12.44 -58.74 -15.24
N LEU A 11 -11.98 -57.77 -16.04
CA LEU A 11 -11.54 -58.03 -17.40
C LEU A 11 -10.09 -57.57 -17.54
N LEU A 12 -9.26 -58.58 -17.78
CA LEU A 12 -7.81 -58.56 -17.87
C LEU A 12 -7.38 -58.11 -19.27
N VAL A 13 -6.63 -57.01 -19.38
CA VAL A 13 -5.74 -56.78 -20.52
C VAL A 13 -4.38 -56.40 -19.98
N ALA A 14 -3.50 -57.40 -19.92
CA ALA A 14 -2.07 -57.23 -19.81
C ALA A 14 -1.51 -56.93 -21.20
N PHE A 15 -0.75 -55.84 -21.37
CA PHE A 15 0.24 -55.77 -22.44
C PHE A 15 1.52 -55.07 -21.98
N LEU A 16 2.61 -55.70 -22.38
CA LEU A 16 3.99 -55.63 -21.91
C LEU A 16 4.75 -54.31 -22.21
N LEU A 17 5.66 -53.99 -21.28
CA LEU A 17 7.08 -53.60 -21.42
C LEU A 17 7.53 -52.81 -22.67
N ALA A 18 8.09 -51.62 -22.42
CA ALA A 18 9.27 -51.11 -23.14
C ALA A 18 10.14 -50.28 -22.17
N ALA A 19 11.40 -50.69 -22.06
CA ALA A 19 12.44 -50.12 -21.23
C ALA A 19 13.12 -48.92 -21.92
N CYS A 20 13.61 -47.96 -21.12
CA CYS A 20 14.95 -47.37 -21.28
C CYS A 20 15.31 -46.53 -20.05
N ALA A 21 16.37 -46.96 -19.37
CA ALA A 21 17.12 -46.16 -18.41
C ALA A 21 18.00 -45.14 -19.14
N GLN A 22 18.19 -43.94 -18.59
CA GLN A 22 19.47 -43.21 -18.66
C GLN A 22 19.47 -41.90 -17.86
N GLY A 23 20.30 -41.88 -16.80
CA GLY A 23 21.28 -40.81 -16.55
C GLY A 23 20.84 -39.53 -15.83
N ALA A 24 21.31 -39.36 -14.59
CA ALA A 24 21.64 -38.04 -14.02
C ALA A 24 22.99 -37.55 -14.59
N PRO A 25 23.22 -36.22 -14.65
CA PRO A 25 24.00 -35.47 -13.63
C PRO A 25 23.23 -34.21 -13.17
N GLU A 26 23.26 -33.75 -11.92
CA GLU A 26 24.37 -33.22 -11.09
C GLU A 26 24.84 -31.80 -11.49
N GLU A 27 24.63 -30.87 -10.53
CA GLU A 27 25.36 -29.61 -10.25
C GLU A 27 25.42 -28.51 -11.32
N ALA A 28 25.70 -27.24 -11.05
CA ALA A 28 25.65 -26.30 -9.92
C ALA A 28 26.06 -24.94 -10.53
N SER A 29 25.62 -23.84 -9.92
CA SER A 29 26.25 -22.51 -9.97
C SER A 29 26.42 -21.80 -11.34
N THR A 30 25.70 -20.68 -11.52
CA THR A 30 26.41 -19.43 -11.79
C THR A 30 25.59 -18.24 -11.32
N ALA A 31 26.19 -17.51 -10.38
CA ALA A 31 25.81 -16.17 -10.03
C ALA A 31 25.93 -15.24 -11.25
N ALA A 32 24.84 -14.58 -11.59
CA ALA A 32 24.83 -13.16 -11.94
C ALA A 32 23.70 -12.58 -11.07
N ALA A 33 23.98 -12.17 -9.83
CA ALA A 33 24.39 -10.79 -9.59
C ALA A 33 23.71 -9.85 -10.61
N SER A 34 22.38 -9.71 -10.53
CA SER A 34 21.75 -8.47 -10.92
C SER A 34 22.20 -7.41 -9.93
N THR A 35 23.37 -6.86 -10.20
CA THR A 35 23.72 -5.49 -9.86
C THR A 35 22.72 -4.59 -10.59
N VAL A 36 21.53 -4.45 -10.02
CA VAL A 36 20.67 -3.29 -10.27
C VAL A 36 20.56 -2.56 -8.94
N ALA A 37 21.68 -1.96 -8.54
CA ALA A 37 21.62 -0.78 -7.69
C ALA A 37 21.07 0.35 -8.57
N THR A 38 19.76 0.40 -8.81
CA THR A 38 19.16 1.55 -9.49
C THR A 38 17.68 1.66 -9.14
N LYS A 39 17.43 2.45 -8.09
CA LYS A 39 16.23 3.25 -7.80
C LYS A 39 14.89 2.53 -8.02
N GLY A 40 14.17 2.25 -6.93
CA GLY A 40 12.85 1.61 -6.95
C GLY A 40 11.84 2.25 -7.90
N GLN A 41 10.63 1.68 -7.96
CA GLN A 41 9.53 2.09 -8.85
C GLN A 41 9.22 3.61 -8.82
N SER A 42 9.74 4.32 -7.82
CA SER A 42 9.84 5.78 -7.66
C SER A 42 10.56 6.51 -8.81
N ALA A 43 11.33 5.80 -9.65
CA ALA A 43 12.13 6.39 -10.73
C ALA A 43 11.53 6.29 -12.13
N VAL A 44 10.42 5.57 -12.31
CA VAL A 44 9.82 5.36 -13.62
C VAL A 44 8.94 6.57 -13.97
N LYS A 45 9.37 7.33 -14.97
CA LYS A 45 8.59 8.42 -15.56
C LYS A 45 7.79 7.83 -16.73
N ASP A 46 6.63 7.25 -16.42
CA ASP A 46 5.73 6.73 -17.45
C ASP A 46 4.81 7.86 -17.95
N ASP A 47 5.07 8.37 -19.14
CA ASP A 47 4.24 9.37 -19.83
C ASP A 47 2.93 8.78 -20.44
N ALA A 48 2.67 7.48 -20.28
CA ALA A 48 1.52 6.77 -20.89
C ALA A 48 0.58 6.05 -19.89
N SER A 49 0.93 6.00 -18.59
CA SER A 49 0.14 5.30 -17.56
C SER A 49 -0.44 6.29 -16.55
N ALA A 50 -1.60 5.97 -15.96
CA ALA A 50 -2.22 6.80 -14.92
C ALA A 50 -1.20 7.15 -13.82
N GLN A 51 -1.19 8.40 -13.37
CA GLN A 51 -0.19 8.89 -12.43
C GLN A 51 -0.27 8.14 -11.09
N ASN A 52 0.88 7.62 -10.62
CA ASN A 52 1.02 7.04 -9.28
C ASN A 52 0.77 8.11 -8.20
N ILE A 53 0.39 7.68 -6.99
CA ILE A 53 0.10 8.57 -5.83
C ILE A 53 1.21 9.61 -5.63
N LEU A 54 2.48 9.19 -5.75
CA LEU A 54 3.63 10.09 -5.64
C LEU A 54 3.66 11.14 -6.76
N ASN A 55 3.37 10.75 -8.01
CA ASN A 55 3.33 11.67 -9.15
C ASN A 55 2.16 12.67 -9.05
N VAL A 56 1.01 12.23 -8.52
CA VAL A 56 -0.15 13.10 -8.22
C VAL A 56 0.21 14.14 -7.15
N ALA A 57 0.92 13.71 -6.10
CA ALA A 57 1.38 14.60 -5.04
C ALA A 57 2.47 15.58 -5.53
N ILE A 58 3.44 15.12 -6.35
CA ILE A 58 4.48 15.98 -6.95
C ILE A 58 3.88 16.99 -7.92
N GLY A 59 2.85 16.61 -8.67
CA GLY A 59 2.14 17.50 -9.60
C GLY A 59 1.31 18.59 -8.90
N SER A 60 1.06 18.45 -7.60
CA SER A 60 0.18 19.32 -6.83
C SER A 60 0.98 20.22 -5.89
N LYS A 61 0.94 21.55 -6.11
CA LYS A 61 1.65 22.53 -5.26
C LYS A 61 1.22 22.47 -3.79
N ASP A 62 -0.01 22.04 -3.53
CA ASP A 62 -0.58 21.94 -2.18
C ASP A 62 -0.07 20.76 -1.36
N HIS A 63 0.74 19.87 -1.95
CA HIS A 63 1.27 18.66 -1.30
C HIS A 63 2.80 18.63 -1.20
N SER A 64 3.48 19.75 -1.49
CA SER A 64 4.95 19.84 -1.46
C SER A 64 5.56 19.46 -0.10
N THR A 65 4.92 19.84 1.00
CA THR A 65 5.40 19.51 2.37
C THR A 65 5.32 18.02 2.66
N LEU A 66 4.24 17.37 2.19
CA LEU A 66 4.07 15.92 2.31
C LEU A 66 5.13 15.17 1.51
N VAL A 67 5.39 15.58 0.26
CA VAL A 67 6.41 14.98 -0.60
C VAL A 67 7.81 15.09 0.04
N ALA A 68 8.15 16.25 0.58
CA ALA A 68 9.42 16.45 1.28
C ALA A 68 9.54 15.51 2.50
N GLY A 69 8.46 15.35 3.27
CA GLY A 69 8.42 14.42 4.41
C GLY A 69 8.58 12.95 4.00
N VAL A 70 7.92 12.54 2.92
CA VAL A 70 8.03 11.18 2.34
C VAL A 70 9.46 10.88 1.88
N GLN A 71 10.10 11.83 1.20
CA GLN A 71 11.49 11.72 0.76
C GLN A 71 12.45 11.64 1.95
N ALA A 72 12.24 12.49 2.97
CA ALA A 72 13.04 12.47 4.19
C ALA A 72 12.89 11.16 4.99
N ALA A 73 11.71 10.53 4.93
CA ALA A 73 11.40 9.26 5.57
C ALA A 73 11.75 8.02 4.72
N GLY A 74 12.10 8.19 3.43
CA GLY A 74 12.39 7.09 2.51
C GLY A 74 11.18 6.18 2.24
N LEU A 75 9.97 6.74 2.21
CA LEU A 75 8.72 5.98 1.99
C LEU A 75 8.20 6.06 0.55
N GLU A 76 9.01 6.60 -0.37
CA GLU A 76 8.68 6.72 -1.80
C GLU A 76 8.27 5.34 -2.38
N ASP A 77 9.06 4.30 -2.07
CA ASP A 77 8.84 2.93 -2.55
C ASP A 77 7.52 2.30 -2.04
N VAL A 78 7.02 2.75 -0.89
CA VAL A 78 5.73 2.28 -0.34
C VAL A 78 4.56 2.95 -1.09
N LEU A 79 4.71 4.22 -1.47
CA LEU A 79 3.68 4.99 -2.17
C LEU A 79 3.60 4.71 -3.66
N VAL A 80 4.59 4.06 -4.25
CA VAL A 80 4.59 3.59 -5.64
C VAL A 80 4.35 2.09 -5.76
N ASN A 81 4.27 1.37 -4.63
CA ASN A 81 4.09 -0.08 -4.64
C ASN A 81 2.76 -0.47 -5.32
N ALA A 82 2.78 -1.58 -6.04
CA ALA A 82 1.64 -2.10 -6.76
C ALA A 82 0.65 -2.78 -5.79
N GLY A 83 -0.38 -2.05 -5.39
CA GLY A 83 -1.51 -2.58 -4.61
C GLY A 83 -2.52 -1.48 -4.33
N PRO A 84 -3.80 -1.79 -4.09
CA PRO A 84 -4.79 -0.77 -3.77
C PRO A 84 -4.43 -0.09 -2.44
N LEU A 85 -3.97 1.16 -2.51
CA LEU A 85 -3.62 1.95 -1.34
C LEU A 85 -4.53 3.17 -1.23
N THR A 86 -5.02 3.46 -0.03
CA THR A 86 -5.73 4.72 0.24
C THR A 86 -4.83 5.61 1.05
N VAL A 87 -4.50 6.79 0.54
CA VAL A 87 -3.62 7.76 1.19
C VAL A 87 -4.40 9.02 1.52
N PHE A 88 -4.40 9.38 2.79
CA PHE A 88 -4.95 10.65 3.27
C PHE A 88 -3.84 11.70 3.20
N ALA A 89 -3.81 12.50 2.14
CA ALA A 89 -2.79 13.50 1.89
C ALA A 89 -3.22 14.86 2.48
N PRO A 90 -2.61 15.33 3.58
CA PRO A 90 -2.83 16.68 4.07
C PRO A 90 -2.35 17.72 3.04
N ASN A 91 -3.10 18.80 2.87
CA ASN A 91 -2.63 19.97 2.12
C ASN A 91 -1.67 20.81 2.96
N ASN A 92 -0.98 21.77 2.35
CA ASN A 92 -0.07 22.67 3.06
C ASN A 92 -0.77 23.41 4.22
N ALA A 93 -2.03 23.82 4.04
CA ALA A 93 -2.83 24.46 5.10
C ALA A 93 -3.10 23.54 6.30
N ALA A 94 -3.16 22.22 6.11
CA ALA A 94 -3.30 21.27 7.20
C ALA A 94 -2.05 21.22 8.09
N PHE A 95 -0.87 21.39 7.50
CA PHE A 95 0.38 21.51 8.24
C PHE A 95 0.47 22.84 9.00
N GLU A 96 -0.06 23.93 8.43
CA GLU A 96 -0.14 25.24 9.10
C GLU A 96 -1.11 25.25 10.31
N LYS A 97 -2.10 24.36 10.32
CA LYS A 97 -3.00 24.17 11.47
C LYS A 97 -2.35 23.43 12.64
N LEU A 98 -1.19 22.81 12.43
CA LEU A 98 -0.46 22.20 13.54
C LEU A 98 0.08 23.31 14.46
N PRO A 99 0.13 23.08 15.77
CA PRO A 99 0.74 24.04 16.68
C PRO A 99 2.20 24.30 16.29
N GLU A 100 2.62 25.55 16.43
CA GLU A 100 3.97 25.99 16.08
C GLU A 100 5.02 25.10 16.78
N GLY A 101 6.01 24.64 16.02
CA GLY A 101 7.07 23.75 16.50
C GLY A 101 6.82 22.25 16.28
N VAL A 102 5.58 21.78 16.09
CA VAL A 102 5.33 20.35 15.80
C VAL A 102 5.88 19.97 14.44
N LEU A 103 5.63 20.79 13.40
CA LEU A 103 6.15 20.50 12.06
C LEU A 103 7.69 20.51 12.05
N ASP A 104 8.31 21.50 12.68
CA ASP A 104 9.77 21.58 12.78
C ASP A 104 10.33 20.38 13.55
N GLU A 105 9.68 19.96 14.63
CA GLU A 105 10.05 18.74 15.34
C GLU A 105 9.94 17.52 14.44
N LEU A 106 8.86 17.36 13.68
CA LEU A 106 8.67 16.22 12.78
C LEU A 106 9.68 16.20 11.62
N LEU A 107 10.16 17.36 11.18
CA LEU A 107 11.18 17.50 10.15
C LEU A 107 12.61 17.32 10.67
N LYS A 108 12.83 17.29 12.00
CA LYS A 108 14.16 17.02 12.57
C LYS A 108 14.64 15.62 12.15
N PRO A 109 15.94 15.47 11.82
CA PRO A 109 16.50 14.17 11.45
C PRO A 109 16.38 13.11 12.56
N GLU A 110 16.36 13.55 13.82
CA GLU A 110 16.14 12.69 14.99
C GLU A 110 14.74 12.06 15.00
N ASN A 111 13.76 12.74 14.41
CA ASN A 111 12.36 12.31 14.37
C ASN A 111 11.97 11.62 13.06
N LYS A 112 12.92 11.25 12.20
CA LYS A 112 12.65 10.51 10.94
C LYS A 112 11.80 9.27 11.16
N GLN A 113 12.02 8.52 12.24
CA GLN A 113 11.20 7.35 12.58
C GLN A 113 9.76 7.73 12.92
N LYS A 114 9.57 8.84 13.64
CA LYS A 114 8.25 9.39 13.98
C LYS A 114 7.54 9.90 12.72
N LEU A 115 8.24 10.61 11.85
CA LEU A 115 7.74 11.06 10.55
C LEU A 115 7.31 9.88 9.68
N ALA A 116 8.14 8.83 9.58
CA ALA A 116 7.79 7.62 8.83
C ALA A 116 6.54 6.94 9.40
N ARG A 117 6.40 6.89 10.74
CA ARG A 117 5.19 6.36 11.39
C ARG A 117 3.96 7.20 11.08
N ILE A 118 4.07 8.52 11.10
CA ILE A 118 2.97 9.45 10.78
C ILE A 118 2.55 9.30 9.32
N ILE A 119 3.50 9.24 8.38
CA ILE A 119 3.19 9.03 6.96
C ILE A 119 2.50 7.68 6.75
N LYS A 120 2.97 6.62 7.42
CA LYS A 120 2.28 5.31 7.42
C LYS A 120 0.89 5.40 8.05
N TYR A 121 0.69 6.25 9.05
CA TYR A 121 -0.63 6.45 9.70
C TYR A 121 -1.63 7.11 8.76
N HIS A 122 -1.16 7.86 7.77
CA HIS A 122 -2.01 8.44 6.72
C HIS A 122 -2.28 7.46 5.55
N ALA A 123 -1.65 6.29 5.55
CA ALA A 123 -1.86 5.28 4.53
C ALA A 123 -2.73 4.15 5.10
N SER A 124 -3.67 3.67 4.32
CA SER A 124 -4.51 2.52 4.63
C SER A 124 -4.36 1.47 3.53
N PRO A 125 -4.08 0.19 3.89
CA PRO A 125 -4.08 -0.89 2.92
C PRO A 125 -5.53 -1.16 2.47
N GLY A 126 -5.80 -1.00 1.18
CA GLY A 126 -7.12 -1.12 0.59
C GLY A 126 -7.49 0.11 -0.25
N SER A 127 -8.50 -0.06 -1.11
CA SER A 127 -9.10 1.04 -1.88
C SER A 127 -10.43 1.41 -1.26
N TYR A 128 -10.45 2.51 -0.51
CA TYR A 128 -11.66 3.05 0.08
C TYR A 128 -12.08 4.27 -0.73
N ASN A 129 -13.20 4.17 -1.45
CA ASN A 129 -13.79 5.34 -2.08
C ASN A 129 -14.63 6.12 -1.06
N VAL A 130 -14.87 7.40 -1.34
CA VAL A 130 -15.73 8.27 -0.53
C VAL A 130 -17.10 7.65 -0.28
N ASP A 131 -17.65 6.93 -1.26
CA ASP A 131 -18.94 6.25 -1.16
C ASP A 131 -18.94 5.07 -0.18
N MET A 132 -17.76 4.46 0.03
CA MET A 132 -17.55 3.38 0.99
C MET A 132 -17.34 3.91 2.41
N LEU A 133 -16.97 5.19 2.55
CA LEU A 133 -16.79 5.86 3.84
C LEU A 133 -18.16 6.16 4.47
N LYS A 134 -18.61 5.23 5.31
CA LYS A 134 -19.85 5.36 6.08
C LYS A 134 -19.59 5.99 7.45
N ASP A 135 -20.61 6.67 7.97
CA ASP A 135 -20.57 7.20 9.33
C ASP A 135 -20.39 6.08 10.36
N GLY A 136 -19.52 6.31 11.34
CA GLY A 136 -19.21 5.34 12.40
C GLY A 136 -18.34 4.16 11.97
N MET A 137 -17.85 4.12 10.73
CA MET A 137 -16.96 3.07 10.26
C MET A 137 -15.56 3.25 10.83
N ASN A 138 -14.89 2.15 11.18
CA ASN A 138 -13.49 2.16 11.58
C ASN A 138 -12.61 1.77 10.39
N LEU A 139 -11.74 2.68 9.97
CA LEU A 139 -10.82 2.48 8.86
C LEU A 139 -9.49 1.96 9.40
N TYR A 140 -9.00 0.87 8.81
CA TYR A 140 -7.76 0.23 9.25
C TYR A 140 -6.55 0.94 8.61
N MET A 141 -5.65 1.50 9.42
CA MET A 141 -4.43 2.17 8.94
C MET A 141 -3.28 1.17 8.76
N ALA A 142 -2.29 1.52 7.93
CA ALA A 142 -1.08 0.72 7.72
C ALA A 142 -0.22 0.59 8.98
N THR A 143 -0.44 1.46 9.97
CA THR A 143 0.18 1.38 11.31
C THR A 143 -0.49 0.37 12.23
N GLY A 144 -1.63 -0.24 11.84
CA GLY A 144 -2.40 -1.18 12.65
C GLY A 144 -3.44 -0.54 13.56
N HIS A 145 -3.54 0.80 13.56
CA HIS A 145 -4.56 1.52 14.31
C HIS A 145 -5.84 1.69 13.51
N TYR A 146 -6.96 1.80 14.22
CA TYR A 146 -8.26 2.11 13.62
C TYR A 146 -8.55 3.59 13.76
N VAL A 147 -8.97 4.21 12.66
CA VAL A 147 -9.41 5.60 12.63
C VAL A 147 -10.90 5.64 12.36
N LYS A 148 -11.66 6.33 13.20
CA LYS A 148 -13.10 6.47 13.02
C LYS A 148 -13.40 7.44 11.88
N VAL A 149 -14.32 7.03 11.03
CA VAL A 149 -14.93 7.84 9.98
C VAL A 149 -16.22 8.42 10.52
N GLU A 150 -16.38 9.73 10.37
CA GLU A 150 -17.57 10.47 10.75
C GLU A 150 -18.12 11.19 9.53
N ARG A 151 -19.39 10.96 9.19
CA ARG A 151 -20.02 11.56 8.02
C ARG A 151 -21.19 12.42 8.45
N ASN A 152 -21.06 13.72 8.25
CA ASN A 152 -22.10 14.72 8.48
C ASN A 152 -22.61 15.23 7.13
N GLY A 153 -23.59 14.51 6.56
CA GLY A 153 -24.15 14.81 5.23
C GLY A 153 -23.12 14.59 4.12
N ASP A 154 -22.72 15.68 3.46
CA ASP A 154 -21.69 15.69 2.41
C ASP A 154 -20.27 15.80 2.98
N GLU A 155 -20.13 16.14 4.27
CA GLU A 155 -18.85 16.31 4.92
C GLU A 155 -18.38 15.01 5.57
N ILE A 156 -17.25 14.46 5.11
CA ILE A 156 -16.64 13.25 5.67
C ILE A 156 -15.36 13.63 6.41
N LYS A 157 -15.27 13.21 7.67
CA LYS A 157 -14.11 13.34 8.53
C LYS A 157 -13.53 11.97 8.83
N VAL A 158 -12.22 11.85 8.76
CA VAL A 158 -11.48 10.63 9.12
C VAL A 158 -10.53 11.04 10.24
N GLY A 159 -10.74 10.52 11.46
CA GLY A 159 -9.87 10.84 12.59
C GLY A 159 -9.81 12.32 12.97
N GLY A 160 -10.90 13.06 12.72
CA GLY A 160 -10.96 14.51 12.93
C GLY A 160 -10.49 15.35 11.74
N ALA A 161 -9.89 14.75 10.71
CA ALA A 161 -9.49 15.45 9.48
C ALA A 161 -10.60 15.40 8.43
N LYS A 162 -11.03 16.55 7.90
CA LYS A 162 -12.06 16.64 6.86
C LYS A 162 -11.48 16.35 5.50
N ILE A 163 -12.15 15.49 4.73
CA ILE A 163 -11.83 15.24 3.33
C ILE A 163 -12.33 16.42 2.49
N LEU A 164 -11.40 17.10 1.81
CA LEU A 164 -11.67 18.23 0.91
C LEU A 164 -11.86 17.77 -0.54
N GLY A 165 -11.23 16.67 -0.92
CA GLY A 165 -11.23 16.18 -2.29
C GLY A 165 -10.74 14.74 -2.37
N THR A 166 -11.03 14.09 -3.49
CA THR A 166 -10.56 12.73 -3.75
C THR A 166 -10.00 12.64 -5.16
N VAL A 167 -8.80 12.10 -5.27
CA VAL A 167 -8.08 11.92 -6.52
C VAL A 167 -7.80 10.43 -6.69
N LYS A 168 -8.22 9.87 -7.82
CA LYS A 168 -7.91 8.48 -8.16
C LYS A 168 -6.51 8.42 -8.77
N ALA A 169 -5.68 7.53 -8.26
CA ALA A 169 -4.35 7.24 -8.77
C ALA A 169 -4.33 5.83 -9.38
N SER A 170 -3.33 5.53 -10.20
CA SER A 170 -3.12 4.19 -10.78
C SER A 170 -3.00 3.09 -9.73
N ASN A 171 -2.36 3.40 -8.60
CA ASN A 171 -2.09 2.47 -7.50
C ASN A 171 -2.99 2.72 -6.28
N GLY A 172 -4.13 3.40 -6.44
CA GLY A 172 -5.05 3.60 -5.34
C GLY A 172 -5.86 4.90 -5.36
N ILE A 173 -6.15 5.42 -4.17
CA ILE A 173 -6.98 6.61 -3.96
C ILE A 173 -6.26 7.56 -3.03
N VAL A 174 -6.22 8.83 -3.40
CA VAL A 174 -5.70 9.92 -2.57
C VAL A 174 -6.87 10.76 -2.08
N HIS A 175 -7.09 10.80 -0.78
CA HIS A 175 -8.03 11.73 -0.17
C HIS A 175 -7.26 12.95 0.32
N VAL A 176 -7.60 14.11 -0.20
CA VAL A 176 -7.04 15.38 0.28
C VAL A 176 -7.74 15.72 1.58
N VAL A 177 -6.97 15.90 2.66
CA VAL A 177 -7.49 16.25 3.99
C VAL A 177 -6.99 17.60 4.47
N ASP A 178 -7.77 18.24 5.34
CA ASP A 178 -7.50 19.58 5.86
C ASP A 178 -6.78 19.61 7.21
N ALA A 179 -6.45 18.44 7.77
CA ALA A 179 -5.72 18.28 9.02
C ALA A 179 -4.79 17.06 8.95
N VAL A 180 -3.68 17.11 9.71
CA VAL A 180 -2.71 16.02 9.81
C VAL A 180 -3.15 15.03 10.88
N LEU A 181 -3.18 13.75 10.55
CA LEU A 181 -3.48 12.65 11.46
C LEU A 181 -2.26 12.27 12.29
N LEU A 182 -2.35 12.49 13.61
CA LEU A 182 -1.30 12.10 14.54
C LEU A 182 -1.66 10.75 15.18
N PRO A 183 -0.78 9.74 15.11
CA PRO A 183 -0.98 8.48 15.82
C PRO A 183 -1.00 8.75 17.34
N PRO A 184 -1.84 8.03 18.11
CA PRO A 184 -1.71 8.00 19.56
C PRO A 184 -0.34 7.37 19.93
N ASP A 185 0.34 7.94 20.92
CA ASP A 185 1.68 7.50 21.38
C ASP A 185 1.72 6.03 21.84
#